data_AF-A0AAN4TZQ6-F1
#
_entry.id   AF-A0AAN4TZQ6-F1
#
_cell.length_a   1.000
_cell.length_b   1.000
_cell.length_c   1.000
_cell.angle_alpha   90.00
_cell.angle_beta   90.00
_cell.angle_gamma   90.00
#
_symmetry.space_group_name_H-M   'P 1'
#
loop_
_entity.id
_entity.type
_entity.pdbx_description
1 polymer ?
#
loop_
_entity_poly.entity_id
_entity_poly.type
_entity_poly.pdbx_seq_one_letter_code
_entity_poly.pdbx_strand_id
1 'polypeptide(L)'
;MSSSPLTAAPSTAQIVIEILELLDSRTDSEHGLTAIEISKSIGVSEKTVRGHLKALHDMQPFGRRVEHLERRDLAKAESVDPKPGWYIEPVFDTAQMRLLADGAALSHSDGEYLQDLIAKIYTFAGKSGQLRGLNQLATPKNYNTEFLNNIELLNDAIEHERAIRFHYCTYDINGNLVPRLDSSSSPKEYRVDPYHLMYKNSKYYLICHMHQHDSLSYLHVERFRGLTMSSTDHSLKRTLDSFSPVPGTPFNVTQHMNERPYPMNGKAVPIHMRIKGTLEPLYDWFDQATVTQISDAEYDVHIVANERATLWWALQYADSHFIEILEPQSLRTMLHDTGQSLTQMYQEP
;
A
#
# COMPACT_ATOMS: atom_id res chain seq x y z
N MET A 1 -13.33 -34.43 -53.71
CA MET A 1 -12.26 -33.42 -53.52
C MET A 1 -12.85 -32.31 -52.67
N SER A 2 -12.55 -32.28 -51.38
CA SER A 2 -13.03 -31.24 -50.47
C SER A 2 -11.98 -30.13 -50.45
N SER A 3 -12.33 -28.96 -51.01
CA SER A 3 -11.49 -27.77 -50.96
C SER A 3 -11.56 -27.19 -49.55
N SER A 4 -10.45 -27.27 -48.80
CA SER A 4 -10.27 -26.48 -47.59
C SER A 4 -10.38 -24.98 -47.93
N PRO A 5 -11.07 -24.17 -47.12
CA PRO A 5 -11.12 -22.73 -47.36
C PRO A 5 -9.72 -22.15 -47.15
N LEU A 6 -9.21 -21.43 -48.15
CA LEU A 6 -8.01 -20.60 -48.02
C LEU A 6 -8.28 -19.53 -46.96
N THR A 7 -7.66 -19.66 -45.80
CA THR A 7 -7.57 -18.59 -44.80
C THR A 7 -6.94 -17.38 -45.47
N ALA A 8 -7.63 -16.24 -45.48
CA ALA A 8 -7.09 -14.99 -46.01
C ALA A 8 -5.78 -14.64 -45.29
N ALA A 9 -4.80 -14.09 -46.02
CA ALA A 9 -3.54 -13.67 -45.42
C ALA A 9 -3.82 -12.63 -44.30
N PRO A 10 -3.18 -12.76 -43.12
CA PRO A 10 -3.42 -11.86 -42.01
C PRO A 10 -3.04 -10.43 -42.41
N SER A 11 -3.88 -9.47 -42.03
CA SER A 11 -3.60 -8.05 -42.22
C SER A 11 -2.40 -7.61 -41.39
N THR A 12 -1.75 -6.50 -41.78
CA THR A 12 -0.64 -5.92 -41.01
C THR A 12 -1.01 -5.65 -39.55
N ALA A 13 -2.22 -5.19 -39.28
CA ALA A 13 -2.69 -4.94 -37.91
C ALA A 13 -2.81 -6.24 -37.11
N GLN A 14 -3.35 -7.30 -37.69
CA GLN A 14 -3.42 -8.62 -37.05
C GLN A 14 -2.03 -9.16 -36.71
N ILE A 15 -1.09 -9.08 -37.65
CA ILE A 15 0.30 -9.52 -37.42
C ILE A 15 0.93 -8.77 -36.25
N VAL A 16 0.77 -7.44 -36.19
CA VAL A 16 1.35 -6.63 -35.10
C VAL A 16 0.72 -7.00 -33.75
N ILE A 17 -0.60 -7.16 -33.69
CA ILE A 17 -1.30 -7.55 -32.46
C ILE A 17 -0.85 -8.94 -32.00
N GLU A 18 -0.79 -9.92 -32.89
CA GLU A 18 -0.37 -11.29 -32.53
C GLU A 18 1.09 -11.34 -32.08
N ILE A 19 1.99 -10.54 -32.67
CA ILE A 19 3.37 -10.40 -32.17
C ILE A 19 3.36 -9.82 -30.75
N LEU A 20 2.58 -8.78 -30.49
CA LEU A 20 2.49 -8.16 -29.17
C LEU A 20 1.92 -9.12 -28.12
N GLU A 21 0.86 -9.86 -28.45
CA GLU A 21 0.26 -10.87 -27.56
C GLU A 21 1.27 -11.99 -27.23
N LEU A 22 2.07 -12.42 -28.21
CA LEU A 22 3.11 -13.41 -27.98
C LEU A 22 4.24 -12.89 -27.09
N LEU A 23 4.71 -11.66 -27.35
CA LEU A 23 5.73 -11.05 -26.50
C LEU A 23 5.18 -10.87 -25.08
N ASP A 24 4.00 -10.30 -24.91
CA ASP A 24 3.43 -10.01 -23.59
C ASP A 24 3.18 -11.27 -22.75
N SER A 25 2.61 -12.31 -23.35
CA SER A 25 2.24 -13.53 -22.61
C SER A 25 3.38 -14.55 -22.43
N ARG A 26 4.46 -14.46 -23.21
CA ARG A 26 5.51 -15.49 -23.24
C ARG A 26 6.92 -14.97 -23.04
N THR A 27 7.10 -13.67 -22.83
CA THR A 27 8.41 -13.08 -22.60
C THR A 27 8.47 -12.32 -21.28
N ASP A 28 9.69 -12.08 -20.82
CA ASP A 28 10.03 -11.23 -19.68
C ASP A 28 11.52 -10.83 -19.80
N SER A 29 12.10 -10.25 -18.75
CA SER A 29 13.51 -9.83 -18.73
C SER A 29 14.55 -10.95 -18.89
N GLU A 30 14.16 -12.22 -18.79
CA GLU A 30 15.06 -13.37 -18.90
C GLU A 30 14.65 -14.38 -19.99
N HIS A 31 13.46 -14.21 -20.59
CA HIS A 31 12.93 -15.11 -21.59
C HIS A 31 12.46 -14.35 -22.84
N GLY A 32 13.27 -14.34 -23.90
CA GLY A 32 12.89 -13.82 -25.21
C GLY A 32 12.31 -14.89 -26.13
N LEU A 33 11.70 -14.43 -27.23
CA LEU A 33 11.29 -15.22 -28.38
C LEU A 33 12.10 -14.81 -29.62
N THR A 34 12.63 -15.80 -30.34
CA THR A 34 13.30 -15.55 -31.61
C THR A 34 12.28 -15.19 -32.70
N ALA A 35 12.72 -14.45 -33.72
CA ALA A 35 11.86 -14.14 -34.87
C ALA A 35 11.34 -15.41 -35.59
N ILE A 36 12.08 -16.51 -35.52
CA ILE A 36 11.70 -17.82 -36.07
C ILE A 36 10.55 -18.44 -35.26
N GLU A 37 10.64 -18.40 -33.92
CA GLU A 37 9.58 -18.90 -33.05
C GLU A 37 8.28 -18.12 -33.24
N ILE A 38 8.37 -16.78 -33.28
CA ILE A 38 7.23 -15.90 -33.55
C ILE A 38 6.65 -16.19 -34.94
N SER A 39 7.49 -16.24 -35.98
CA SER A 39 7.09 -16.57 -37.36
C SER A 39 6.33 -17.89 -37.44
N LYS A 40 6.79 -18.93 -36.74
CA LYS A 40 6.13 -20.22 -36.68
C LYS A 40 4.80 -20.18 -35.92
N SER A 41 4.70 -19.36 -34.86
CA SER A 41 3.48 -19.22 -34.06
C SER A 41 2.35 -18.51 -34.81
N ILE A 42 2.66 -17.49 -35.62
CA ILE A 42 1.64 -16.68 -36.32
C ILE A 42 1.50 -16.99 -37.82
N GLY A 43 2.36 -17.86 -38.37
CA GLY A 43 2.25 -18.32 -39.76
C GLY A 43 2.67 -17.30 -40.82
N VAL A 44 3.56 -16.36 -40.50
CA VAL A 44 4.09 -15.36 -41.45
C VAL A 44 5.61 -15.48 -41.62
N SER A 45 6.18 -14.86 -42.65
CA SER A 45 7.63 -14.97 -42.91
C SER A 45 8.49 -14.33 -41.81
N GLU A 46 9.65 -14.91 -41.50
CA GLU A 46 10.61 -14.35 -40.54
C GLU A 46 11.03 -12.91 -40.90
N LYS A 47 11.15 -12.60 -42.19
CA LYS A 47 11.45 -11.25 -42.68
C LYS A 47 10.37 -10.24 -42.28
N THR A 48 9.10 -10.64 -42.39
CA THR A 48 7.94 -9.84 -41.96
C THR A 48 7.99 -9.60 -40.46
N VAL A 49 8.23 -10.66 -39.67
CA VAL A 49 8.36 -10.57 -38.21
C VAL A 49 9.48 -9.62 -37.79
N ARG A 50 10.68 -9.75 -38.38
CA ARG A 50 11.82 -8.86 -38.07
C ARG A 50 11.51 -7.39 -38.39
N GLY A 51 10.79 -7.13 -39.49
CA GLY A 51 10.35 -5.79 -39.84
C GLY A 51 9.42 -5.19 -38.78
N HIS A 52 8.45 -5.97 -38.29
CA HIS A 52 7.53 -5.52 -37.25
C HIS A 52 8.20 -5.37 -35.88
N LEU A 53 9.09 -6.30 -35.49
CA LEU A 53 9.83 -6.20 -34.22
C LEU A 53 10.69 -4.94 -34.16
N LYS A 54 11.33 -4.57 -35.28
CA LYS A 54 12.06 -3.31 -35.37
C LYS A 54 11.14 -2.09 -35.21
N ALA A 55 9.98 -2.09 -35.87
CA ALA A 55 9.01 -1.01 -35.71
C ALA A 55 8.49 -0.93 -34.26
N LEU A 56 8.24 -2.06 -33.61
CA LEU A 56 7.81 -2.11 -32.21
C LEU A 56 8.88 -1.62 -31.23
N HIS A 57 10.16 -1.93 -31.49
CA HIS A 57 11.29 -1.38 -30.74
C HIS A 57 11.31 0.15 -30.78
N ASP A 58 11.14 0.74 -31.97
CA ASP A 58 11.14 2.18 -32.17
C ASP A 58 9.87 2.86 -31.58
N MET A 59 8.73 2.16 -31.54
CA MET A 59 7.43 2.71 -31.12
C MET A 59 7.15 2.63 -29.62
N GLN A 60 7.78 1.69 -28.89
CA GLN A 60 7.54 1.45 -27.46
C GLN A 60 6.04 1.31 -27.11
N PRO A 61 5.37 0.27 -27.61
CA PRO A 61 3.94 0.06 -27.41
C PRO A 61 3.58 0.06 -25.91
N PHE A 62 2.50 0.74 -25.55
CA PHE A 62 2.05 0.89 -24.15
C PHE A 62 3.09 1.54 -23.22
N GLY A 63 4.05 2.30 -23.78
CA GLY A 63 5.15 2.88 -23.02
C GLY A 63 6.20 1.85 -22.57
N ARG A 64 6.16 0.63 -23.11
CA ARG A 64 7.05 -0.48 -22.76
C ARG A 64 8.08 -0.69 -23.86
N ARG A 65 9.31 -0.97 -23.47
CA ARG A 65 10.38 -1.22 -24.44
C ARG A 65 10.26 -2.63 -25.02
N VAL A 66 10.44 -2.73 -26.34
CA VAL A 66 10.60 -4.01 -27.04
C VAL A 66 12.07 -4.12 -27.41
N GLU A 67 12.77 -5.07 -26.82
CA GLU A 67 14.23 -5.19 -26.88
C GLU A 67 14.64 -6.60 -27.27
N HIS A 68 15.92 -6.79 -27.56
CA HIS A 68 16.47 -8.10 -27.90
C HIS A 68 17.47 -8.57 -26.85
N LEU A 69 17.09 -9.57 -26.06
CA LEU A 69 17.95 -10.24 -25.09
C LEU A 69 19.06 -11.02 -25.80
N GLU A 70 20.29 -10.65 -25.55
CA GLU A 70 21.46 -11.42 -25.94
C GLU A 70 21.89 -12.38 -24.83
N ARG A 71 22.68 -13.40 -25.18
CA ARG A 71 23.22 -14.36 -24.20
C ARG A 71 24.04 -13.69 -23.10
N ARG A 72 24.69 -12.55 -23.39
CA ARG A 72 25.46 -11.80 -22.39
C ARG A 72 24.58 -11.16 -21.33
N ASP A 73 23.36 -10.75 -21.70
CA ASP A 73 22.41 -10.10 -20.80
C ASP A 73 21.86 -11.12 -19.79
N LEU A 74 21.80 -12.39 -20.21
CA LEU A 74 21.33 -13.54 -19.43
C LEU A 74 22.43 -14.19 -18.57
N ALA A 75 23.65 -13.65 -18.54
CA ALA A 75 24.76 -14.26 -17.80
C ALA A 75 24.53 -14.33 -16.28
N LYS A 76 23.62 -13.50 -15.75
CA LYS A 76 23.22 -13.44 -14.33
C LYS A 76 21.74 -13.77 -14.11
N ALA A 77 21.09 -14.40 -15.10
CA ALA A 77 19.68 -14.74 -14.99
C ALA A 77 19.43 -15.67 -13.80
N GLU A 78 18.35 -15.43 -13.06
CA GLU A 78 17.94 -16.24 -11.91
C GLU A 78 17.05 -17.41 -12.32
N SER A 79 16.43 -17.34 -13.52
CA SER A 79 15.63 -18.42 -14.08
C SER A 79 16.46 -19.68 -14.33
N VAL A 80 15.78 -20.83 -14.24
CA VAL A 80 16.34 -22.14 -14.56
C VAL A 80 16.49 -22.32 -16.09
N ASP A 81 15.72 -21.59 -16.90
CA ASP A 81 15.69 -21.71 -18.37
C ASP A 81 15.74 -20.37 -19.13
N PRO A 82 16.72 -19.48 -18.89
CA PRO A 82 16.79 -18.20 -19.59
C PRO A 82 16.99 -18.38 -21.10
N LYS A 83 16.31 -17.54 -21.90
CA LYS A 83 16.30 -17.66 -23.38
C LYS A 83 16.56 -16.32 -24.05
N PRO A 84 17.54 -16.23 -24.98
CA PRO A 84 17.75 -15.01 -25.76
C PRO A 84 16.65 -14.85 -26.83
N GLY A 85 16.40 -13.62 -27.25
CA GLY A 85 15.39 -13.30 -28.26
C GLY A 85 14.73 -11.95 -28.00
N TRP A 86 13.71 -11.63 -28.78
CA TRP A 86 12.90 -10.44 -28.59
C TRP A 86 11.98 -10.60 -27.38
N TYR A 87 11.88 -9.56 -26.57
CA TYR A 87 10.94 -9.48 -25.46
C TYR A 87 10.31 -8.10 -25.40
N ILE A 88 9.20 -8.01 -24.70
CA ILE A 88 8.64 -6.73 -24.25
C ILE A 88 8.85 -6.63 -22.74
N GLU A 89 9.36 -5.51 -22.27
CA GLU A 89 9.57 -5.23 -20.85
C GLU A 89 8.25 -5.48 -20.09
N PRO A 90 8.21 -6.27 -19.01
CA PRO A 90 7.02 -6.44 -18.18
C PRO A 90 6.46 -5.10 -17.68
N VAL A 91 5.18 -5.07 -17.30
CA VAL A 91 4.59 -3.86 -16.68
C VAL A 91 5.19 -3.62 -15.30
N PHE A 92 5.47 -4.71 -14.58
CA PHE A 92 6.21 -4.68 -13.32
C PHE A 92 7.35 -5.68 -13.36
N ASP A 93 8.51 -5.29 -12.84
CA ASP A 93 9.61 -6.22 -12.61
C ASP A 93 9.32 -7.17 -11.43
N THR A 94 10.09 -8.24 -11.30
CA THR A 94 9.89 -9.26 -10.26
C THR A 94 9.91 -8.68 -8.84
N ALA A 95 10.71 -7.66 -8.57
CA ALA A 95 10.83 -7.05 -7.24
C ALA A 95 9.61 -6.17 -6.92
N GLN A 96 9.16 -5.35 -7.87
CA GLN A 96 7.94 -4.56 -7.78
C GLN A 96 6.72 -5.46 -7.55
N MET A 97 6.67 -6.57 -8.27
CA MET A 97 5.63 -7.59 -8.14
C MET A 97 5.61 -8.24 -6.78
N ARG A 98 6.79 -8.61 -6.28
CA ARG A 98 6.93 -9.18 -4.94
C ARG A 98 6.45 -8.20 -3.88
N LEU A 99 6.85 -6.92 -4.00
CA LEU A 99 6.43 -5.86 -3.09
C LEU A 99 4.90 -5.68 -3.07
N LEU A 100 4.26 -5.66 -4.25
CA LEU A 100 2.81 -5.53 -4.37
C LEU A 100 2.08 -6.76 -3.81
N ALA A 101 2.56 -7.97 -4.11
CA ALA A 101 1.98 -9.21 -3.61
C ALA A 101 2.11 -9.34 -2.09
N ASP A 102 3.28 -9.00 -1.53
CA ASP A 102 3.52 -8.99 -0.08
C ASP A 102 2.61 -7.93 0.60
N GLY A 103 2.48 -6.75 0.00
CA GLY A 103 1.57 -5.70 0.48
C GLY A 103 0.10 -6.14 0.50
N ALA A 104 -0.36 -6.81 -0.55
CA ALA A 104 -1.71 -7.38 -0.62
C ALA A 104 -1.92 -8.46 0.46
N ALA A 105 -0.93 -9.34 0.66
CA ALA A 105 -0.97 -10.40 1.67
C ALA A 105 -1.02 -9.89 3.12
N LEU A 106 -0.52 -8.66 3.38
CA LEU A 106 -0.63 -8.02 4.69
C LEU A 106 -2.03 -7.45 4.99
N SER A 107 -2.92 -7.40 4.00
CA SER A 107 -4.30 -6.95 4.21
C SER A 107 -5.13 -8.03 4.95
N HIS A 108 -5.99 -7.63 5.89
CA HIS A 108 -6.89 -8.58 6.58
C HIS A 108 -8.16 -8.83 5.75
N SER A 109 -7.99 -9.35 4.53
CA SER A 109 -9.07 -9.64 3.58
C SER A 109 -9.32 -11.14 3.40
N ASP A 110 -10.30 -11.49 2.56
CA ASP A 110 -10.58 -12.89 2.22
C ASP A 110 -9.42 -13.55 1.48
N GLY A 111 -9.03 -14.76 1.90
CA GLY A 111 -7.92 -15.51 1.35
C GLY A 111 -8.10 -15.91 -0.10
N GLU A 112 -9.32 -16.31 -0.52
CA GLU A 112 -9.60 -16.63 -1.94
C GLU A 112 -9.48 -15.39 -2.82
N TYR A 113 -10.07 -14.27 -2.38
CA TYR A 113 -9.91 -12.99 -3.07
C TYR A 113 -8.44 -12.57 -3.16
N LEU A 114 -7.67 -12.68 -2.07
CA LEU A 114 -6.27 -12.28 -2.09
C LEU A 114 -5.44 -13.14 -3.03
N GLN A 115 -5.75 -14.44 -3.14
CA GLN A 115 -5.14 -15.30 -4.14
C GLN A 115 -5.46 -14.83 -5.57
N ASP A 116 -6.70 -14.46 -5.86
CA ASP A 116 -7.09 -13.90 -7.17
C ASP A 116 -6.43 -12.54 -7.45
N LEU A 117 -6.40 -11.63 -6.49
CA LEU A 117 -5.72 -10.33 -6.61
C LEU A 117 -4.23 -10.51 -6.90
N ILE A 118 -3.57 -11.40 -6.14
CA ILE A 118 -2.16 -11.73 -6.34
C ILE A 118 -1.96 -12.36 -7.72
N ALA A 119 -2.80 -13.30 -8.13
CA ALA A 119 -2.71 -13.90 -9.46
C ALA A 119 -2.82 -12.84 -10.57
N LYS A 120 -3.75 -11.88 -10.44
CA LYS A 120 -3.87 -10.73 -11.36
C LYS A 120 -2.63 -9.87 -11.34
N ILE A 121 -2.06 -9.56 -10.17
CA ILE A 121 -0.77 -8.87 -10.06
C ILE A 121 0.25 -9.64 -10.90
N TYR A 122 0.42 -10.96 -10.68
CA TYR A 122 1.35 -11.83 -11.42
C TYR A 122 1.17 -11.86 -12.94
N THR A 123 -0.03 -11.61 -13.48
CA THR A 123 -0.22 -11.49 -14.94
C THR A 123 0.55 -10.32 -15.56
N PHE A 124 0.87 -9.28 -14.79
CA PHE A 124 1.62 -8.11 -15.26
C PHE A 124 3.16 -8.32 -15.29
N ALA A 125 3.65 -9.47 -14.81
CA ALA A 125 5.08 -9.82 -14.77
C ALA A 125 5.61 -10.55 -16.02
N GLY A 126 4.76 -10.88 -16.99
CA GLY A 126 5.14 -11.71 -18.14
C GLY A 126 5.31 -13.19 -17.77
N LYS A 127 6.20 -13.91 -18.48
CA LYS A 127 6.32 -15.39 -18.40
C LYS A 127 6.80 -15.91 -17.03
N SER A 128 7.66 -15.18 -16.32
CA SER A 128 8.28 -15.59 -15.07
C SER A 128 7.39 -15.42 -13.83
N GLY A 129 6.07 -15.24 -14.00
CA GLY A 129 5.05 -15.13 -12.94
C GLY A 129 4.87 -16.35 -12.03
N GLN A 130 5.95 -17.11 -11.75
CA GLN A 130 5.94 -18.20 -10.80
C GLN A 130 5.74 -17.66 -9.38
N LEU A 131 4.53 -17.90 -8.88
CA LEU A 131 4.09 -17.86 -7.49
C LEU A 131 5.00 -18.76 -6.61
N ARG A 132 6.23 -18.34 -6.33
CA ARG A 132 7.08 -19.06 -5.36
C ARG A 132 6.86 -18.45 -3.97
N GLY A 133 6.14 -19.19 -3.12
CA GLY A 133 6.07 -18.92 -1.69
C GLY A 133 4.79 -18.27 -1.16
N LEU A 134 3.79 -18.00 -1.99
CA LEU A 134 2.46 -17.55 -1.53
C LEU A 134 1.55 -18.74 -1.23
N ASN A 135 2.10 -19.71 -0.49
CA ASN A 135 1.39 -20.92 -0.12
C ASN A 135 0.37 -20.59 0.98
N GLN A 136 -0.91 -20.66 0.63
CA GLN A 136 -2.08 -20.59 1.52
C GLN A 136 -2.20 -19.29 2.32
N LEU A 137 -2.75 -18.26 1.69
CA LEU A 137 -3.33 -17.14 2.42
C LEU A 137 -4.59 -17.63 3.13
N ALA A 138 -4.51 -17.71 4.47
CA ALA A 138 -5.65 -18.09 5.29
C ALA A 138 -6.60 -16.90 5.40
N THR A 139 -7.88 -17.13 5.12
CA THR A 139 -8.93 -16.16 5.44
C THR A 139 -8.97 -15.94 6.96
N PRO A 140 -8.72 -14.73 7.47
CA PRO A 140 -8.82 -14.45 8.89
C PRO A 140 -10.24 -14.74 9.37
N LYS A 141 -10.41 -15.41 10.51
CA LYS A 141 -11.75 -15.77 11.03
C LYS A 141 -12.72 -14.58 11.12
N ASN A 142 -12.19 -13.39 11.40
CA ASN A 142 -12.95 -12.20 11.73
C ASN A 142 -12.73 -11.07 10.71
N TYR A 143 -12.67 -11.41 9.41
CA TYR A 143 -12.46 -10.44 8.35
C TYR A 143 -13.74 -9.68 7.95
N ASN A 144 -13.56 -8.55 7.28
CA ASN A 144 -14.66 -7.74 6.78
C ASN A 144 -14.95 -8.01 5.30
N THR A 145 -16.04 -8.74 5.04
CA THR A 145 -16.55 -9.04 3.69
C THR A 145 -16.95 -7.80 2.87
N GLU A 146 -17.26 -6.69 3.52
CA GLU A 146 -17.61 -5.42 2.86
C GLU A 146 -16.38 -4.55 2.58
N PHE A 147 -15.17 -4.94 3.01
CA PHE A 147 -13.99 -4.08 3.02
C PHE A 147 -13.69 -3.41 1.67
N LEU A 148 -13.68 -4.17 0.57
CA LEU A 148 -13.36 -3.63 -0.75
C LEU A 148 -14.48 -2.73 -1.29
N ASN A 149 -15.73 -3.15 -1.12
CA ASN A 149 -16.88 -2.32 -1.47
C ASN A 149 -16.89 -1.03 -0.65
N ASN A 150 -16.47 -1.08 0.62
CA ASN A 150 -16.28 0.12 1.44
C ASN A 150 -15.19 1.02 0.87
N ILE A 151 -14.08 0.49 0.34
CA ILE A 151 -13.05 1.30 -0.32
C ILE A 151 -13.63 2.03 -1.54
N GLU A 152 -14.39 1.33 -2.39
CA GLU A 152 -15.02 1.93 -3.56
C GLU A 152 -16.01 3.05 -3.18
N LEU A 153 -16.89 2.78 -2.22
CA LEU A 153 -17.84 3.76 -1.72
C LEU A 153 -17.14 4.95 -1.04
N LEU A 154 -16.03 4.71 -0.33
CA LEU A 154 -15.26 5.78 0.30
C LEU A 154 -14.54 6.64 -0.75
N ASN A 155 -13.99 6.06 -1.82
CA ASN A 155 -13.41 6.81 -2.92
C ASN A 155 -14.45 7.73 -3.57
N ASP A 156 -15.65 7.20 -3.89
CA ASP A 156 -16.72 8.00 -4.49
C ASP A 156 -17.20 9.12 -3.55
N ALA A 157 -17.30 8.83 -2.25
CA ALA A 157 -17.68 9.81 -1.25
C ALA A 157 -16.62 10.90 -1.03
N ILE A 158 -15.33 10.57 -1.13
CA ILE A 158 -14.24 11.54 -1.04
C ILE A 158 -14.23 12.43 -2.28
N GLU A 159 -14.29 11.83 -3.48
CA GLU A 159 -14.25 12.54 -4.77
C GLU A 159 -15.38 13.56 -4.89
N HIS A 160 -16.59 13.19 -4.49
CA HIS A 160 -17.78 14.04 -4.61
C HIS A 160 -18.14 14.80 -3.32
N GLU A 161 -17.24 14.78 -2.32
CA GLU A 161 -17.44 15.45 -1.03
C GLU A 161 -18.80 15.09 -0.38
N ARG A 162 -19.12 13.80 -0.31
CA ARG A 162 -20.37 13.27 0.25
C ARG A 162 -20.16 12.77 1.68
N ALA A 163 -20.99 13.23 2.61
CA ALA A 163 -20.99 12.68 3.97
C ALA A 163 -21.43 11.21 3.95
N ILE A 164 -20.85 10.39 4.82
CA ILE A 164 -21.14 8.96 4.92
C ILE A 164 -21.78 8.59 6.26
N ARG A 165 -22.45 7.43 6.27
CA ARG A 165 -23.02 6.80 7.47
C ARG A 165 -22.64 5.33 7.51
N PHE A 166 -22.35 4.81 8.70
CA PHE A 166 -21.98 3.41 8.90
C PHE A 166 -22.11 3.03 10.39
N HIS A 167 -22.05 1.72 10.65
CA HIS A 167 -21.82 1.19 12.00
C HIS A 167 -20.35 0.86 12.19
N TYR A 168 -19.75 1.34 13.29
CA TYR A 168 -18.36 1.03 13.61
C TYR A 168 -18.28 -0.16 14.57
N CYS A 169 -17.58 -1.21 14.16
CA CYS A 169 -17.47 -2.43 14.93
C CYS A 169 -16.32 -2.41 15.97
N THR A 170 -16.47 -3.26 16.97
CA THR A 170 -15.45 -3.68 17.94
C THR A 170 -15.38 -5.20 17.96
N TYR A 171 -14.43 -5.77 18.71
CA TYR A 171 -14.32 -7.21 18.88
C TYR A 171 -15.04 -7.69 20.14
N ASP A 172 -15.79 -8.79 20.02
CA ASP A 172 -16.32 -9.53 21.17
C ASP A 172 -15.25 -10.46 21.78
N ILE A 173 -15.61 -11.21 22.83
CA ILE A 173 -14.71 -12.16 23.52
C ILE A 173 -14.22 -13.31 22.63
N ASN A 174 -14.91 -13.59 21.53
CA ASN A 174 -14.55 -14.63 20.56
C ASN A 174 -13.75 -14.05 19.37
N GLY A 175 -13.49 -12.73 19.40
CA GLY A 175 -12.82 -11.99 18.36
C GLY A 175 -13.72 -11.59 17.19
N ASN A 176 -15.03 -11.84 17.21
CA ASN A 176 -15.91 -11.48 16.10
C ASN A 176 -16.14 -9.96 16.07
N LEU A 177 -16.27 -9.40 14.87
CA LEU A 177 -16.66 -8.00 14.70
C LEU A 177 -18.15 -7.82 15.03
N VAL A 178 -18.44 -7.05 16.08
CA VAL A 178 -19.80 -6.68 16.51
C VAL A 178 -19.95 -5.15 16.52
N PRO A 179 -21.11 -4.59 16.11
CA PRO A 179 -21.32 -3.14 16.16
C PRO A 179 -21.11 -2.57 17.56
N ARG A 180 -20.46 -1.41 17.67
CA ARG A 180 -20.45 -0.64 18.92
C ARG A 180 -21.88 -0.22 19.26
N LEU A 181 -22.22 -0.30 20.54
CA LEU A 181 -23.53 0.09 21.02
C LEU A 181 -23.52 1.53 21.55
N ASP A 182 -24.65 2.21 21.44
CA ASP A 182 -24.90 3.48 22.10
C ASP A 182 -25.35 3.28 23.57
N SER A 183 -25.69 4.36 24.27
CA SER A 183 -26.16 4.31 25.66
C SER A 183 -27.49 3.56 25.86
N SER A 184 -28.21 3.27 24.77
CA SER A 184 -29.47 2.51 24.78
C SER A 184 -29.26 1.03 24.42
N SER A 185 -28.02 0.57 24.30
CA SER A 185 -27.65 -0.78 23.84
C SER A 185 -28.06 -1.08 22.39
N SER A 186 -28.25 -0.04 21.57
CA SER A 186 -28.55 -0.18 20.14
C SER A 186 -27.29 0.02 19.29
N PRO A 187 -27.17 -0.61 18.10
CA PRO A 187 -26.05 -0.36 17.19
C PRO A 187 -25.89 1.12 16.88
N LYS A 188 -24.76 1.71 17.28
CA LYS A 188 -24.48 3.13 17.07
C LYS A 188 -24.19 3.39 15.59
N GLU A 189 -24.95 4.30 14.99
CA GLU A 189 -24.66 4.87 13.67
C GLU A 189 -23.69 6.05 13.82
N TYR A 190 -22.68 6.10 12.97
CA TYR A 190 -21.72 7.20 12.88
C TYR A 190 -21.96 7.99 11.60
N ARG A 191 -21.86 9.31 11.68
CA ARG A 191 -21.90 10.23 10.53
C ARG A 191 -20.59 10.98 10.45
N VAL A 192 -19.95 10.95 9.28
CA VAL A 192 -18.62 11.54 9.11
C VAL A 192 -18.47 12.20 7.75
N ASP A 193 -17.58 13.18 7.69
CA ASP A 193 -17.07 13.78 6.46
C ASP A 193 -15.77 13.05 6.08
N PRO A 194 -15.75 12.19 5.04
CA PRO A 194 -14.55 11.46 4.65
C PRO A 194 -13.58 12.38 3.87
N TYR A 195 -12.28 12.22 4.09
CA TYR A 195 -11.28 13.10 3.45
C TYR A 195 -10.18 12.34 2.72
N HIS A 196 -9.64 11.27 3.32
CA HIS A 196 -8.50 10.56 2.72
C HIS A 196 -8.41 9.12 3.20
N LEU A 197 -8.02 8.22 2.31
CA LEU A 197 -7.67 6.84 2.63
C LEU A 197 -6.16 6.68 2.69
N MET A 198 -5.66 5.94 3.68
CA MET A 198 -4.23 5.74 3.86
C MET A 198 -3.91 4.39 4.47
N TYR A 199 -2.90 3.72 3.94
CA TYR A 199 -2.31 2.54 4.56
C TYR A 199 -1.13 2.95 5.46
N LYS A 200 -1.19 2.63 6.75
CA LYS A 200 -0.11 2.88 7.71
C LYS A 200 -0.09 1.79 8.78
N ASN A 201 1.09 1.35 9.21
CA ASN A 201 1.26 0.33 10.27
C ASN A 201 0.37 -0.92 10.03
N SER A 202 0.39 -1.42 8.81
CA SER A 202 -0.39 -2.58 8.36
C SER A 202 -1.91 -2.45 8.49
N LYS A 203 -2.44 -1.23 8.50
CA LYS A 203 -3.88 -0.94 8.62
C LYS A 203 -4.32 0.13 7.63
N TYR A 204 -5.52 -0.03 7.10
CA TYR A 204 -6.14 0.92 6.18
C TYR A 204 -7.07 1.87 6.96
N TYR A 205 -6.72 3.15 6.95
CA TYR A 205 -7.38 4.21 7.70
C TYR A 205 -8.19 5.12 6.79
N LEU A 206 -9.37 5.50 7.25
CA LEU A 206 -10.06 6.70 6.81
C LEU A 206 -9.68 7.85 7.74
N ILE A 207 -9.14 8.92 7.16
CA ILE A 207 -9.03 10.24 7.79
C ILE A 207 -10.36 10.95 7.53
N CYS A 208 -11.03 11.37 8.60
CA CYS A 208 -12.35 12.00 8.52
C CYS A 208 -12.60 12.97 9.66
N HIS A 209 -13.68 13.75 9.53
CA HIS A 209 -14.29 14.45 10.65
C HIS A 209 -15.55 13.70 11.06
N MET A 210 -15.56 13.16 12.26
CA MET A 210 -16.77 12.62 12.86
C MET A 210 -17.65 13.77 13.34
N HIS A 211 -18.93 13.82 12.94
CA HIS A 211 -19.82 14.97 13.19
C HIS A 211 -20.06 15.31 14.67
N GLN A 212 -19.72 14.39 15.57
CA GLN A 212 -19.81 14.51 17.03
C GLN A 212 -18.49 14.96 17.70
N HIS A 213 -17.43 15.22 16.92
CA HIS A 213 -16.09 15.56 17.41
C HIS A 213 -15.54 16.79 16.69
N ASP A 214 -14.74 17.60 17.38
CA ASP A 214 -14.19 18.85 16.81
C ASP A 214 -12.85 18.68 16.09
N SER A 215 -12.26 17.48 16.17
CA SER A 215 -10.96 17.16 15.57
C SER A 215 -11.09 16.14 14.44
N LEU A 216 -10.02 16.00 13.67
CA LEU A 216 -9.84 14.83 12.81
C LEU A 216 -9.93 13.53 13.61
N SER A 217 -10.31 12.48 12.91
CA SER A 217 -10.46 11.12 13.39
C SER A 217 -9.84 10.16 12.38
N TYR A 218 -9.28 9.06 12.89
CA TYR A 218 -8.63 8.02 12.09
C TYR A 218 -9.32 6.71 12.39
N LEU A 219 -10.07 6.20 11.42
CA LEU A 219 -10.91 5.02 11.60
C LEU A 219 -10.40 3.87 10.73
N HIS A 220 -10.38 2.66 11.27
CA HIS A 220 -9.96 1.48 10.52
C HIS A 220 -11.11 1.07 9.59
N VAL A 221 -10.87 1.09 8.29
CA VAL A 221 -11.89 0.75 7.28
C VAL A 221 -12.36 -0.70 7.44
N GLU A 222 -11.50 -1.59 7.91
CA GLU A 222 -11.82 -2.98 8.27
C GLU A 222 -12.97 -3.10 9.29
N ARG A 223 -13.29 -2.05 10.04
CA ARG A 223 -14.34 -2.05 11.08
C ARG A 223 -15.66 -1.41 10.63
N PHE A 224 -15.79 -1.07 9.35
CA PHE A 224 -17.01 -0.43 8.81
C PHE A 224 -18.04 -1.49 8.39
N ARG A 225 -19.30 -1.30 8.80
CA ARG A 225 -20.43 -2.12 8.37
C ARG A 225 -21.60 -1.26 7.92
N GLY A 226 -22.28 -1.70 6.86
CA GLY A 226 -23.45 -1.01 6.32
C GLY A 226 -23.13 0.42 5.88
N LEU A 227 -21.98 0.62 5.24
CA LEU A 227 -21.58 1.94 4.78
C LEU A 227 -22.52 2.43 3.68
N THR A 228 -23.00 3.66 3.85
CA THR A 228 -23.81 4.39 2.87
C THR A 228 -23.29 5.82 2.76
N MET A 229 -23.55 6.47 1.64
CA MET A 229 -23.20 7.88 1.43
C MET A 229 -24.43 8.72 1.11
N SER A 230 -24.32 10.02 1.33
CA SER A 230 -25.30 11.00 0.90
C SER A 230 -25.51 10.94 -0.61
N SER A 231 -26.75 11.11 -1.07
CA SER A 231 -27.06 11.22 -2.51
C SER A 231 -26.73 12.59 -3.11
N THR A 232 -26.35 13.56 -2.28
CA THR A 232 -26.07 14.93 -2.68
C THR A 232 -24.58 15.22 -2.58
N ASP A 233 -23.99 15.67 -3.67
CA ASP A 233 -22.60 16.13 -3.75
C ASP A 233 -22.36 17.32 -2.81
N HIS A 234 -21.13 17.47 -2.34
CA HIS A 234 -20.71 18.57 -1.46
C HIS A 234 -21.57 18.66 -0.18
N SER A 235 -21.89 17.51 0.40
CA SER A 235 -22.70 17.39 1.62
C SER A 235 -21.88 17.29 2.91
N LEU A 236 -20.56 17.51 2.84
CA LEU A 236 -19.69 17.55 4.02
C LEU A 236 -20.15 18.65 4.99
N LYS A 237 -20.19 18.33 6.29
CA LYS A 237 -20.46 19.32 7.34
C LYS A 237 -19.26 20.24 7.57
N ARG A 238 -18.05 19.71 7.38
CA ARG A 238 -16.79 20.42 7.55
C ARG A 238 -15.80 19.97 6.47
N THR A 239 -15.06 20.91 5.89
CA THR A 239 -14.02 20.60 4.90
C THR A 239 -12.69 20.25 5.58
N LEU A 240 -11.83 19.50 4.89
CA LEU A 240 -10.52 19.12 5.42
C LEU A 240 -9.64 20.35 5.74
N ASP A 241 -9.67 21.39 4.89
CA ASP A 241 -8.86 22.60 5.06
C ASP A 241 -9.16 23.38 6.34
N SER A 242 -10.35 23.20 6.91
CA SER A 242 -10.71 23.79 8.20
C SER A 242 -9.94 23.20 9.40
N PHE A 243 -9.14 22.15 9.18
CA PHE A 243 -8.21 21.58 10.14
C PHE A 243 -6.78 22.06 9.93
N SER A 244 -6.52 22.92 8.94
CA SER A 244 -5.17 23.41 8.67
C SER A 244 -4.63 24.19 9.87
N PRO A 245 -3.36 23.96 10.28
CA PRO A 245 -2.73 24.74 11.34
C PRO A 245 -2.57 26.21 10.96
N VAL A 246 -2.53 26.52 9.66
CA VAL A 246 -2.45 27.90 9.13
C VAL A 246 -3.79 28.25 8.47
N PRO A 247 -4.59 29.15 9.07
CA PRO A 247 -5.88 29.53 8.53
C PRO A 247 -5.82 29.98 7.06
N GLY A 248 -6.72 29.44 6.23
CA GLY A 248 -6.80 29.77 4.80
C GLY A 248 -5.81 29.04 3.89
N THR A 249 -5.08 28.04 4.41
CA THR A 249 -4.19 27.19 3.61
C THR A 249 -4.73 25.77 3.48
N PRO A 250 -4.47 25.07 2.35
CA PRO A 250 -4.84 23.67 2.21
C PRO A 250 -4.22 22.80 3.30
N PHE A 251 -4.98 21.81 3.77
CA PHE A 251 -4.47 20.85 4.74
C PHE A 251 -3.47 19.89 4.09
N ASN A 252 -2.26 19.80 4.64
CA ASN A 252 -1.25 18.86 4.17
C ASN A 252 -1.38 17.51 4.89
N VAL A 253 -2.11 16.57 4.27
CA VAL A 253 -2.32 15.21 4.83
C VAL A 253 -1.01 14.47 5.03
N THR A 254 -0.11 14.52 4.04
CA THR A 254 1.17 13.81 4.09
C THR A 254 2.03 14.28 5.25
N GLN A 255 2.23 15.59 5.39
CA GLN A 255 2.99 16.15 6.50
C GLN A 255 2.35 15.80 7.85
N HIS A 256 1.04 16.00 7.97
CA HIS A 256 0.31 15.71 9.21
C HIS A 256 0.42 14.23 9.61
N MET A 257 0.43 13.31 8.64
CA MET A 257 0.60 11.90 8.94
C MET A 257 2.04 11.48 9.19
N ASN A 258 3.03 12.18 8.61
CA ASN A 258 4.46 11.95 8.87
C ASN A 258 4.86 12.38 10.29
N GLU A 259 4.23 13.41 10.84
CA GLU A 259 4.40 13.83 12.25
C GLU A 259 3.81 12.84 13.27
N ARG A 260 3.24 11.72 12.82
CA ARG A 260 2.47 10.78 13.63
C ARG A 260 2.92 9.34 13.35
N PRO A 261 3.82 8.75 14.16
CA PRO A 261 4.19 7.34 14.01
C PRO A 261 2.95 6.42 14.11
N TYR A 262 1.96 6.83 14.91
CA TYR A 262 0.63 6.22 14.98
C TYR A 262 -0.45 7.26 14.67
N PRO A 263 -1.51 6.93 13.90
CA PRO A 263 -2.64 7.83 13.66
C PRO A 263 -3.34 8.24 14.97
N MET A 264 -3.01 9.42 15.47
CA MET A 264 -3.49 9.94 16.74
C MET A 264 -3.96 11.39 16.66
N ASN A 265 -4.99 11.68 17.45
CA ASN A 265 -5.49 13.04 17.64
C ASN A 265 -4.50 13.87 18.48
N GLY A 266 -4.61 15.19 18.37
CA GLY A 266 -3.73 16.16 19.02
C GLY A 266 -2.78 16.81 18.03
N LYS A 267 -2.10 17.87 18.46
CA LYS A 267 -1.13 18.60 17.63
C LYS A 267 0.20 17.84 17.57
N ALA A 268 1.00 18.13 16.55
CA ALA A 268 2.41 17.82 16.57
C ALA A 268 3.16 18.99 17.23
N VAL A 269 4.19 18.67 17.99
CA VAL A 269 5.02 19.64 18.71
C VAL A 269 6.50 19.32 18.47
N PRO A 270 7.40 20.30 18.63
CA PRO A 270 8.83 20.01 18.69
C PRO A 270 9.13 19.03 19.83
N ILE A 271 9.91 18.00 19.52
CA ILE A 271 10.39 17.01 20.49
C ILE A 271 11.92 16.96 20.36
N HIS A 272 12.58 17.11 21.50
CA HIS A 272 14.02 16.99 21.64
C HIS A 272 14.33 15.71 22.41
N MET A 273 15.24 14.91 21.87
CA MET A 273 15.63 13.64 22.48
C MET A 273 17.12 13.37 22.30
N ARG A 274 17.62 12.49 23.15
CA ARG A 274 18.94 11.88 23.06
C ARG A 274 18.78 10.45 22.56
N ILE A 275 19.54 10.08 21.53
CA ILE A 275 19.62 8.69 21.05
C ILE A 275 21.06 8.20 21.21
N LYS A 276 21.22 6.99 21.77
CA LYS A 276 22.50 6.27 21.91
C LYS A 276 22.51 5.03 21.01
N GLY A 277 23.68 4.61 20.56
CA GLY A 277 23.83 3.47 19.66
C GLY A 277 23.53 3.84 18.22
N THR A 278 22.46 3.26 17.68
CA THR A 278 22.15 3.32 16.25
C THR A 278 20.89 4.17 15.98
N LEU A 279 20.73 4.64 14.73
CA LEU A 279 19.67 5.60 14.35
C LEU A 279 18.49 4.94 13.60
N GLU A 280 18.49 3.62 13.37
CA GLU A 280 17.37 2.91 12.75
C GLU A 280 16.05 3.14 13.50
N PRO A 281 15.98 3.09 14.86
CA PRO A 281 14.74 3.40 15.58
C PRO A 281 14.14 4.77 15.27
N LEU A 282 14.98 5.75 14.88
CA LEU A 282 14.55 7.07 14.46
C LEU A 282 14.06 7.07 13.01
N TYR A 283 14.91 6.62 12.07
CA TYR A 283 14.63 6.74 10.64
C TYR A 283 13.61 5.72 10.12
N ASP A 284 13.32 4.65 10.85
CA ASP A 284 12.21 3.75 10.55
C ASP A 284 10.83 4.42 10.75
N TRP A 285 10.77 5.54 11.48
CA TRP A 285 9.51 6.19 11.88
C TRP A 285 9.42 7.67 11.56
N PHE A 286 10.55 8.38 11.50
CA PHE A 286 10.60 9.84 11.36
C PHE A 286 11.52 10.23 10.20
N ASP A 287 10.92 10.48 9.03
CA ASP A 287 11.64 10.93 7.84
C ASP A 287 12.31 12.31 8.02
N GLN A 288 11.73 13.15 8.88
CA GLN A 288 12.16 14.53 9.10
C GLN A 288 12.72 14.70 10.51
N ALA A 289 14.01 14.38 10.66
CA ALA A 289 14.76 14.58 11.89
C ALA A 289 16.01 15.44 11.65
N THR A 290 16.27 16.36 12.57
CA THR A 290 17.55 17.07 12.66
C THR A 290 18.42 16.36 13.69
N VAL A 291 19.56 15.82 13.24
CA VAL A 291 20.45 14.99 14.06
C VAL A 291 21.82 15.64 14.13
N THR A 292 22.34 15.82 15.33
CA THR A 292 23.72 16.27 15.59
C THR A 292 24.45 15.22 16.42
N GLN A 293 25.57 14.72 15.92
CA GLN A 293 26.40 13.80 16.71
C GLN A 293 27.12 14.56 17.83
N ILE A 294 27.03 14.06 19.05
CA ILE A 294 27.62 14.68 20.25
C ILE A 294 28.87 13.91 20.68
N SER A 295 28.82 12.58 20.61
CA SER A 295 29.93 11.70 20.96
C SER A 295 29.88 10.41 20.14
N ASP A 296 30.70 9.42 20.50
CA ASP A 296 30.67 8.12 19.83
C ASP A 296 29.31 7.44 20.09
N ALA A 297 28.61 7.13 19.00
CA ALA A 297 27.26 6.56 19.02
C ALA A 297 26.27 7.33 19.91
N GLU A 298 26.33 8.65 19.97
CA GLU A 298 25.39 9.48 20.72
C GLU A 298 24.97 10.73 19.95
N TYR A 299 23.67 10.96 19.87
CA TYR A 299 23.06 11.94 18.98
C TYR A 299 22.04 12.82 19.68
N ASP A 300 22.16 14.13 19.45
CA ASP A 300 21.12 15.12 19.72
C ASP A 300 20.10 15.10 18.58
N VAL A 301 18.83 14.88 18.89
CA VAL A 301 17.80 14.68 17.86
C VAL A 301 16.62 15.60 18.11
N HIS A 302 16.22 16.31 17.06
CA HIS A 302 15.02 17.16 17.04
C HIS A 302 14.06 16.69 15.95
N ILE A 303 12.80 16.48 16.32
CA ILE A 303 11.70 16.14 15.41
C ILE A 303 10.49 17.02 15.71
N VAL A 304 9.50 17.03 14.82
CA VAL A 304 8.15 17.54 15.10
C VAL A 304 7.18 16.37 15.03
N ALA A 305 6.57 16.02 16.16
CA ALA A 305 5.67 14.87 16.22
C ALA A 305 4.57 14.99 17.29
N ASN A 306 3.54 14.17 17.16
CA ASN A 306 2.47 14.08 18.15
C ASN A 306 2.96 13.38 19.44
N GLU A 307 2.86 14.05 20.59
CA GLU A 307 3.42 13.55 21.85
C GLU A 307 2.92 12.16 22.23
N ARG A 308 1.62 11.89 22.10
CA ARG A 308 1.06 10.59 22.51
C ARG A 308 1.48 9.47 21.55
N ALA A 309 1.63 9.78 20.26
CA ALA A 309 2.17 8.84 19.29
C ALA A 309 3.66 8.58 19.57
N THR A 310 4.43 9.61 19.92
CA THR A 310 5.85 9.48 20.32
C THR A 310 6.01 8.73 21.64
N LEU A 311 5.10 8.89 22.61
CA LEU A 311 5.07 8.09 23.83
C LEU A 311 5.03 6.59 23.49
N TRP A 312 4.09 6.18 22.63
CA TRP A 312 3.95 4.78 22.23
C TRP A 312 5.18 4.28 21.47
N TRP A 313 5.72 5.11 20.57
CA TRP A 313 6.95 4.79 19.86
C TRP A 313 8.13 4.57 20.82
N ALA A 314 8.37 5.49 21.75
CA ALA A 314 9.48 5.43 22.70
C ALA A 314 9.39 4.21 23.62
N LEU A 315 8.17 3.82 24.02
CA LEU A 315 7.95 2.63 24.84
C LEU A 315 8.35 1.32 24.15
N GLN A 316 8.35 1.25 22.82
CA GLN A 316 8.82 0.06 22.08
C GLN A 316 10.32 -0.18 22.26
N TYR A 317 11.09 0.86 22.60
CA TYR A 317 12.55 0.82 22.74
C TYR A 317 13.00 1.03 24.19
N ALA A 318 12.06 1.02 25.14
CA ALA A 318 12.35 1.37 26.54
C ALA A 318 13.31 0.38 27.23
N ASP A 319 13.28 -0.89 26.84
CA ASP A 319 14.17 -1.94 27.37
C ASP A 319 15.65 -1.73 26.98
N SER A 320 15.89 -1.11 25.82
CA SER A 320 17.25 -0.80 25.33
C SER A 320 17.90 0.37 26.05
N HIS A 321 17.11 1.23 26.71
CA HIS A 321 17.56 2.48 27.37
C HIS A 321 18.35 3.43 26.45
N PHE A 322 18.18 3.31 25.12
CA PHE A 322 18.91 4.11 24.14
C PHE A 322 18.24 5.43 23.78
N ILE A 323 16.95 5.58 24.07
CA ILE A 323 16.15 6.76 23.71
C ILE A 323 15.72 7.47 24.98
N GLU A 324 16.14 8.73 25.13
CA GLU A 324 15.72 9.60 26.23
C GLU A 324 15.05 10.85 25.69
N ILE A 325 13.79 11.08 26.06
CA ILE A 325 13.10 12.34 25.72
C ILE A 325 13.57 13.44 26.67
N LEU A 326 14.06 14.54 26.11
CA LEU A 326 14.56 15.71 26.82
C LEU A 326 13.52 16.83 26.91
N GLU A 327 12.76 17.05 25.82
CA GLU A 327 11.61 17.96 25.74
C GLU A 327 10.55 17.41 24.78
N PRO A 328 9.26 17.75 24.95
CA PRO A 328 8.69 18.62 25.99
C PRO A 328 8.52 17.91 27.35
N GLN A 329 8.40 18.71 28.41
CA GLN A 329 8.20 18.19 29.78
C GLN A 329 6.92 17.34 29.90
N SER A 330 5.86 17.68 29.17
CA SER A 330 4.62 16.91 29.12
C SER A 330 4.84 15.46 28.67
N LEU A 331 5.62 15.24 27.61
CA LEU A 331 5.96 13.90 27.14
C LEU A 331 6.83 13.13 28.15
N ARG A 332 7.79 13.82 28.79
CA ARG A 332 8.61 13.21 29.85
C ARG A 332 7.78 12.76 31.04
N THR A 333 6.84 13.59 31.49
CA THR A 333 5.92 13.23 32.57
C THR A 333 5.07 12.02 32.17
N MET A 334 4.53 11.97 30.95
CA MET A 334 3.77 10.80 30.47
C MET A 334 4.60 9.50 30.48
N LEU A 335 5.86 9.55 30.04
CA LEU A 335 6.78 8.39 30.07
C LEU A 335 7.07 7.95 31.51
N HIS A 336 7.38 8.90 32.39
CA HIS A 336 7.64 8.65 33.80
C HIS A 336 6.44 7.98 34.48
N ASP A 337 5.24 8.53 34.34
CA ASP A 337 4.03 8.03 34.98
C ASP A 337 3.65 6.63 34.44
N THR A 338 3.89 6.39 33.15
CA THR A 338 3.74 5.06 32.54
C THR A 338 4.74 4.07 33.14
N GLY A 339 6.01 4.46 33.29
CA GLY A 339 7.05 3.63 33.91
C GLY A 339 6.75 3.30 35.38
N GLN A 340 6.24 4.27 36.15
CA GLN A 340 5.79 4.02 37.53
C GLN A 340 4.64 3.02 37.57
N SER A 341 3.66 3.17 36.68
CA SER A 341 2.52 2.26 36.59
C SER A 341 2.96 0.82 36.27
N LEU A 342 3.92 0.65 35.35
CA LEU A 342 4.50 -0.66 35.04
C LEU A 342 5.24 -1.24 36.24
N THR A 343 6.08 -0.44 36.91
CA THR A 343 6.82 -0.87 38.10
C THR A 343 5.85 -1.35 39.18
N GLN A 344 4.80 -0.59 39.46
CA GLN A 344 3.79 -0.95 40.46
C GLN A 344 3.02 -2.22 40.10
N MET A 345 2.67 -2.39 38.82
CA MET A 345 1.90 -3.56 38.33
C MET A 345 2.69 -4.86 38.44
N TYR A 346 4.00 -4.81 38.19
CA TYR A 346 4.88 -5.98 38.16
C TYR A 346 5.81 -6.06 39.37
N GLN A 347 5.57 -5.27 40.42
CA GLN A 347 6.26 -5.41 41.69
C GLN A 347 5.87 -6.77 42.28
N GLU A 348 6.84 -7.68 42.46
CA GLU A 348 6.60 -8.97 43.11
C GLU A 348 5.99 -8.73 44.51
N PRO A 349 5.04 -9.58 44.95
CA PRO A 349 4.42 -9.46 46.27
C PRO A 349 5.41 -9.50 47.44
#